data_AF-A0A523APL8-F1
#
_entry.id   AF-A0A523APL8-F1
#
_cell.length_a   1.000
_cell.length_b   1.000
_cell.length_c   1.000
_cell.angle_alpha   90.00
_cell.angle_beta   90.00
_cell.angle_gamma   90.00
#
_symmetry.space_group_name_H-M   'P 1'
#
loop_
_entity.id
_entity.type
_entity.pdbx_description
1 polymer ?
#
loop_
_entity_poly.entity_id
_entity_poly.type
_entity_poly.pdbx_seq_one_letter_code
_entity_poly.pdbx_strand_id
1 'polypeptide(L)' 'MGEGEEVRVPEGMEVLGRIPEDGRVEEMDRRGLTIFQLDAGSPALGAVGRLLAGLGYLAPGGA' A
#
# COMPACT_ATOMS: atom_id res chain seq x y z
N MET A 1 19.77 -4.86 5.99
CA MET A 1 19.51 -3.42 5.81
C MET A 1 19.24 -3.24 4.33
N GLY A 2 17.97 -3.19 3.92
CA GLY A 2 17.62 -2.89 2.53
C GLY A 2 17.72 -1.39 2.34
N GLU A 3 18.62 -0.94 1.49
CA GLU A 3 18.72 0.45 1.07
C GLU A 3 17.48 0.74 0.23
N GLY A 4 16.48 1.38 0.84
CA GLY A 4 15.31 1.84 0.10
C GLY A 4 15.76 2.88 -0.91
N GLU A 5 15.56 2.61 -2.19
CA GLU A 5 15.81 3.54 -3.29
C GLU A 5 15.20 4.91 -2.94
N GLU A 6 16.03 5.95 -2.96
CA GLU A 6 15.59 7.29 -2.59
C GLU A 6 14.70 7.86 -3.70
N VAL A 7 13.39 7.65 -3.57
CA VAL A 7 12.40 8.15 -4.52
C VAL A 7 12.43 9.69 -4.50
N ARG A 8 12.91 10.29 -5.59
CA ARG A 8 12.82 11.75 -5.78
C ARG A 8 11.38 12.15 -6.05
N VAL A 9 10.82 12.90 -5.11
CA VAL A 9 9.48 13.48 -5.23
C VAL A 9 9.58 14.77 -6.03
N PRO A 10 8.85 14.92 -7.15
CA PRO A 10 8.87 16.14 -7.95
C PRO A 10 8.46 17.40 -7.15
N GLU A 11 8.93 18.57 -7.57
CA GLU A 11 8.52 19.84 -6.96
C GLU A 11 7.00 20.03 -7.04
N GLY A 12 6.40 20.43 -5.92
CA GLY A 12 4.94 20.58 -5.79
C GLY A 12 4.18 19.29 -5.45
N MET A 13 4.86 18.15 -5.26
CA MET A 13 4.25 16.90 -4.80
C MET A 13 4.60 16.59 -3.34
N GLU A 14 3.70 15.87 -2.68
CA GLU A 14 3.87 15.36 -1.31
C GLU A 14 3.74 13.84 -1.29
N VAL A 15 4.55 13.19 -0.44
CA VAL A 15 4.42 11.76 -0.17
C VAL A 15 3.26 11.51 0.77
N LEU A 16 2.17 10.94 0.26
CA LEU A 16 0.98 10.61 1.05
C LEU A 16 1.16 9.40 1.97
N GLY A 17 2.11 8.52 1.63
CA GLY A 17 2.44 7.36 2.44
C GLY A 17 3.39 6.41 1.71
N ARG A 18 3.84 5.39 2.44
CA ARG A 18 4.71 4.33 1.93
C ARG A 18 4.04 2.98 2.10
N ILE A 19 4.06 2.17 1.05
CA ILE A 19 3.58 0.80 1.08
C ILE A 19 4.81 -0.10 1.21
N PRO A 20 4.91 -0.94 2.27
CA PRO A 20 6.03 -1.85 2.41
C PRO A 20 5.97 -2.93 1.33
N GLU A 21 7.14 -3.42 0.93
CA GLU A 21 7.24 -4.56 0.02
C GLU A 21 6.63 -5.81 0.68
N ASP A 22 5.80 -6.53 -0.08
CA ASP A 22 5.10 -7.73 0.36
C ASP A 22 4.98 -8.68 -0.84
N GLY A 23 5.74 -9.78 -0.83
CA GLY A 23 5.77 -10.75 -1.95
C GLY A 23 4.41 -11.37 -2.28
N ARG A 24 3.42 -11.27 -1.38
CA ARG A 24 2.05 -11.69 -1.68
C ARG A 24 1.36 -10.78 -2.69
N VAL A 25 1.77 -9.51 -2.77
CA VAL A 25 1.27 -8.56 -3.79
C VAL A 25 1.68 -9.02 -5.19
N GLU A 26 2.92 -9.47 -5.36
CA GLU A 26 3.42 -10.03 -6.62
C GLU A 26 2.66 -11.30 -7.02
N GLU A 27 2.31 -12.17 -6.05
CA GLU A 27 1.46 -13.34 -6.32
C GLU A 27 0.05 -12.94 -6.77
N MET A 28 -0.55 -11.89 -6.20
CA MET A 28 -1.86 -11.39 -6.66
C MET A 28 -1.78 -10.88 -8.10
N ASP A 29 -0.75 -10.10 -8.42
CA ASP A 29 -0.53 -9.56 -9.76
C ASP A 29 -0.39 -10.68 -10.82
N ARG A 30 0.44 -11.69 -10.53
CA ARG A 30 0.58 -12.88 -11.40
C ARG A 30 -0.72 -13.63 -11.65
N ARG A 31 -1.67 -13.54 -10.71
CA ARG A 31 -3.00 -14.16 -10.80
C ARG A 31 -4.07 -13.24 -11.38
N GLY A 32 -3.75 -12.01 -11.74
CA GLY A 32 -4.71 -11.02 -12.22
C GLY A 32 -5.68 -10.55 -11.13
N LEU A 33 -5.26 -10.59 -9.86
CA LEU A 33 -6.01 -10.15 -8.70
C LEU A 33 -5.42 -8.85 -8.14
N THR A 34 -6.21 -8.09 -7.39
CA THR A 34 -5.74 -6.85 -6.76
C THR A 34 -5.25 -7.10 -5.34
N ILE A 35 -4.58 -6.11 -4.75
CA ILE A 35 -4.13 -6.17 -3.36
C ILE A 35 -5.29 -6.36 -2.36
N PHE A 36 -6.52 -5.96 -2.73
CA PHE A 36 -7.70 -6.07 -1.87
C PHE A 36 -8.19 -7.50 -1.66
N GLN A 37 -7.68 -8.48 -2.41
CA GLN A 37 -7.94 -9.90 -2.19
C GLN A 37 -6.96 -10.56 -1.20
N LEU A 38 -5.97 -9.82 -0.69
CA LEU A 38 -5.05 -10.32 0.34
C LEU A 38 -5.76 -10.52 1.69
N ASP A 39 -5.17 -11.38 2.52
CA ASP A 39 -5.56 -11.51 3.92
C ASP A 39 -5.27 -10.23 4.73
N ALA A 40 -6.01 -10.03 5.83
CA ALA A 40 -5.85 -8.89 6.73
C ALA A 40 -4.45 -8.80 7.40
N GLY A 41 -3.64 -9.85 7.33
CA GLY A 41 -2.25 -9.89 7.79
C GLY A 41 -1.26 -9.33 6.78
N SER A 42 -1.69 -8.82 5.62
CA SER A 42 -0.80 -8.13 4.69
C SER A 42 -0.41 -6.73 5.20
N PRO A 43 0.88 -6.47 5.48
CA PRO A 43 1.35 -5.13 5.85
C PRO A 43 1.16 -4.13 4.70
N ALA A 44 1.22 -4.59 3.45
CA ALA A 44 0.94 -3.77 2.27
C ALA A 44 -0.55 -3.41 2.21
N LEU A 45 -1.46 -4.39 2.38
CA LEU A 45 -2.91 -4.13 2.43
C LEU A 45 -3.26 -3.16 3.57
N GLY A 46 -2.71 -3.39 4.77
CA GLY A 46 -2.94 -2.51 5.91
C GLY A 46 -2.42 -1.08 5.69
N ALA A 47 -1.27 -0.92 5.01
CA ALA A 47 -0.74 0.40 4.65
C ALA A 47 -1.63 1.13 3.64
N VAL A 48 -2.10 0.43 2.60
CA VAL A 48 -3.06 0.98 1.62
C VAL A 48 -4.36 1.37 2.31
N GLY A 49 -4.90 0.52 3.19
CA GLY A 49 -6.11 0.83 3.95
C GLY A 49 -5.99 2.10 4.79
N ARG A 50 -4.87 2.28 5.50
CA ARG A 50 -4.61 3.52 6.26
C ARG A 50 -4.51 4.76 5.36
N LEU A 51 -3.87 4.63 4.20
CA LEU A 51 -3.75 5.71 3.23
C LEU A 51 -5.12 6.13 2.69
N LEU A 52 -5.93 5.17 2.27
CA LEU A 52 -7.29 5.41 1.78
C LEU A 52 -8.20 6.00 2.86
N ALA A 53 -8.09 5.54 4.11
CA ALA A 53 -8.80 6.13 5.23
C ALA A 53 -8.38 7.59 5.50
N GLY A 54 -7.07 7.89 5.47
CA GLY A 54 -6.55 9.25 5.63
C GLY A 54 -7.00 10.21 4.51
N LEU A 55 -7.24 9.69 3.32
CA LEU A 55 -7.79 10.43 2.18
C LEU A 55 -9.33 10.48 2.16
N GLY A 56 -10.01 9.84 3.12
CA GLY A 56 -11.47 9.83 3.23
C GLY A 56 -12.19 8.86 2.29
N TYR A 57 -11.48 7.91 1.67
CA TYR A 57 -12.07 6.90 0.78
C TYR A 57 -12.63 5.68 1.54
N LEU A 58 -12.23 5.48 2.80
CA LEU A 58 -12.71 4.38 3.65
C LEU A 58 -13.26 4.93 4.97
N ALA A 59 -14.39 4.39 5.41
CA ALA A 59 -14.90 4.65 6.75
C ALA A 59 -14.01 3.95 7.80
N PRO A 60 -13.81 4.54 8.99
CA PRO A 60 -13.11 3.87 10.08
C PRO A 60 -13.85 2.56 10.43
N GLY A 61 -13.15 1.43 10.32
CA GLY A 61 -13.68 0.09 10.65
C GLY A 61 -14.09 -0.79 9.47
N GLY A 62 -13.82 -0.40 8.22
CA GLY A 62 -14.03 -1.24 7.04
C GLY A 62 -12.77 -2.02 6.63
N ALA A 63 -12.37 -3.03 7.40
CA ALA A 63 -11.40 -4.06 7.01
C ALA A 63 -11.79 -5.39 7.66
#